data_AF-A0A4Y2H5J4-F1
#
_entry.id   AF-A0A4Y2H5J4-F1
#
_cell.length_a   1.000
_cell.length_b   1.000
_cell.length_c   1.000
_cell.angle_alpha   90.00
_cell.angle_beta   90.00
_cell.angle_gamma   90.00
#
_symmetry.space_group_name_H-M   'P 1'
#
loop_
_entity.id
_entity.type
_entity.pdbx_description
1 polymer ?
#
loop_
_entity_poly.entity_id
_entity_poly.type
_entity_poly.pdbx_seq_one_letter_code
_entity_poly.pdbx_strand_id
1 'polypeptide(L)'
;MYLLEISQAVPLGNCSDELVRRILGTSSHSRWLRTANRVLRLYVSSPSPSLKLKQIAEFFMKFYIPNWFNIKSKHSLKDGAKHVWNTISRSRYLSQDLKDAFDGVICLNSFFAHTENILLHMLMYERPYIRELAARRIIKPRESSSNVKSVRVFLPPKLNFEATDYKEIIDLSSIISTSPPILCDISTAVFRSIVRDKKNPKWDFVHFPCHTQAVERCVN
;
A
#
# COMPACT_ATOMS: atom_id res chain seq x y z
N MET A 1 -14.14 -16.38 7.70
CA MET A 1 -14.63 -15.04 7.28
C MET A 1 -15.06 -15.18 5.84
N TYR A 2 -16.33 -14.89 5.51
CA TYR A 2 -16.89 -15.19 4.18
C TYR A 2 -16.01 -14.70 3.01
N LEU A 3 -15.49 -13.46 3.06
CA LEU A 3 -14.65 -12.93 1.99
C LEU A 3 -13.40 -13.80 1.74
N LEU A 4 -12.77 -14.31 2.80
CA LEU A 4 -11.59 -15.17 2.67
C LEU A 4 -11.96 -16.46 1.96
N GLU A 5 -13.00 -17.13 2.43
CA GLU A 5 -13.46 -18.41 1.90
C GLU A 5 -13.89 -18.29 0.43
N ILE A 6 -14.67 -17.27 0.08
CA ILE A 6 -15.07 -17.05 -1.32
C ILE A 6 -13.90 -16.63 -2.21
N SER A 7 -12.93 -15.87 -1.68
CA SER A 7 -11.74 -15.50 -2.44
C SER A 7 -10.81 -16.67 -2.75
N GLN A 8 -10.91 -17.75 -1.99
CA GLN A 8 -10.16 -19.00 -2.24
C GLN A 8 -10.94 -19.93 -3.18
N ALA A 9 -12.26 -19.99 -3.04
CA ALA A 9 -13.13 -20.85 -3.83
C ALA A 9 -13.29 -20.40 -5.29
N VAL A 10 -13.47 -19.09 -5.53
CA VAL A 10 -13.77 -18.54 -6.86
C VAL A 10 -12.68 -18.86 -7.91
N PRO A 11 -11.37 -18.65 -7.64
CA PRO A 11 -10.33 -18.96 -8.62
C PRO A 11 -10.24 -20.45 -8.96
N LEU A 12 -10.61 -21.33 -8.02
CA LEU A 12 -10.56 -22.78 -8.16
C LEU A 12 -11.81 -23.37 -8.82
N GLY A 13 -12.86 -22.56 -9.05
CA GLY A 13 -14.17 -23.05 -9.49
C GLY A 13 -14.92 -23.90 -8.44
N ASN A 14 -14.33 -24.12 -7.26
CA ASN A 14 -14.85 -24.99 -6.21
C ASN A 14 -15.72 -24.21 -5.22
N CYS A 15 -16.84 -23.68 -5.70
CA CYS A 15 -17.82 -23.02 -4.82
C CYS A 15 -18.83 -24.05 -4.30
N SER A 16 -18.75 -24.38 -2.99
CA SER A 16 -19.71 -25.30 -2.38
C SER A 16 -21.11 -24.70 -2.33
N ASP A 17 -22.11 -25.56 -2.40
CA ASP A 17 -23.53 -25.20 -2.29
C ASP A 17 -23.85 -24.39 -1.01
N GLU A 18 -23.17 -24.71 0.08
CA GLU A 18 -23.25 -23.97 1.34
C GLU A 18 -22.73 -22.53 1.18
N LEU A 19 -21.56 -22.37 0.55
CA LEU A 19 -20.94 -21.06 0.35
C LEU A 19 -21.79 -20.17 -0.58
N VAL A 20 -22.35 -20.76 -1.64
CA VAL A 20 -23.24 -20.07 -2.58
C VAL A 20 -24.52 -19.58 -1.90
N ARG A 21 -25.13 -20.42 -1.06
CA ARG A 21 -26.42 -20.12 -0.39
C ARG A 21 -26.27 -19.31 0.89
N ARG A 22 -25.05 -19.12 1.42
CA ARG A 22 -24.82 -18.48 2.71
C ARG A 22 -25.43 -17.08 2.78
N ILE A 23 -26.24 -16.85 3.82
CA ILE A 23 -26.78 -15.53 4.13
C ILE A 23 -25.66 -14.69 4.74
N LEU A 24 -25.35 -13.57 4.09
CA LEU A 24 -24.38 -12.62 4.59
C LEU A 24 -25.03 -11.79 5.70
N GLY A 25 -24.54 -11.95 6.93
CA GLY A 25 -24.95 -11.12 8.06
C GLY A 25 -24.58 -9.64 7.87
N THR A 26 -25.06 -8.77 8.76
CA THR A 26 -24.78 -7.32 8.80
C THR A 26 -23.32 -6.96 9.17
N SER A 27 -22.42 -7.94 9.28
CA SER A 27 -21.20 -7.88 10.10
C SER A 27 -19.98 -7.13 9.51
N SER A 28 -20.17 -6.19 8.58
CA SER A 28 -19.05 -5.36 8.11
C SER A 28 -19.36 -3.87 8.17
N HIS A 29 -18.61 -3.17 9.02
CA HIS A 29 -18.57 -1.70 9.05
C HIS A 29 -18.01 -1.09 7.76
N SER A 30 -17.24 -1.85 6.96
CA SER A 30 -16.75 -1.40 5.65
C SER A 30 -17.83 -1.59 4.57
N ARG A 31 -18.20 -0.51 3.86
CA ARG A 31 -19.16 -0.57 2.74
C ARG A 31 -18.61 -1.39 1.58
N TRP A 32 -17.37 -1.16 1.17
CA TRP A 32 -16.73 -1.90 0.09
C TRP A 32 -16.60 -3.40 0.37
N LEU A 33 -16.33 -3.81 1.61
CA LEU A 33 -16.29 -5.22 1.97
C LEU A 33 -17.67 -5.89 1.83
N ARG A 34 -18.74 -5.17 2.19
CA ARG A 34 -20.13 -5.63 1.97
C ARG A 34 -20.43 -5.75 0.48
N THR A 35 -20.03 -4.76 -0.31
CA THR A 35 -20.20 -4.77 -1.77
C THR A 35 -19.46 -5.95 -2.39
N ALA A 36 -18.18 -6.16 -2.05
CA ALA A 36 -17.37 -7.28 -2.54
C ALA A 36 -18.04 -8.62 -2.22
N ASN A 37 -18.45 -8.83 -0.96
CA ASN A 37 -19.11 -10.06 -0.54
C ASN A 37 -20.42 -10.30 -1.32
N ARG A 38 -21.25 -9.27 -1.50
CA ARG A 38 -22.52 -9.36 -2.21
C ARG A 38 -22.33 -9.63 -3.70
N VAL A 39 -21.40 -8.94 -4.35
CA VAL A 39 -21.10 -9.12 -5.77
C VAL A 39 -20.53 -10.52 -6.02
N LEU A 40 -19.58 -10.98 -5.21
CA LEU A 40 -19.03 -12.32 -5.37
C LEU A 40 -20.07 -13.40 -5.11
N ARG A 41 -20.94 -13.22 -4.10
CA ARG A 41 -22.09 -14.12 -3.90
C ARG A 41 -22.99 -14.16 -5.13
N LEU A 42 -23.38 -12.99 -5.65
CA LEU A 42 -24.22 -12.90 -6.84
C LEU A 42 -23.56 -13.58 -8.06
N TYR A 43 -22.25 -13.42 -8.21
CA TYR A 43 -21.47 -14.05 -9.27
C TYR A 43 -21.51 -15.59 -9.16
N VAL A 44 -21.23 -16.16 -7.99
CA VAL A 44 -21.20 -17.63 -7.82
C VAL A 44 -22.60 -18.25 -7.82
N SER A 45 -23.64 -17.50 -7.43
CA SER A 45 -25.03 -17.96 -7.47
C SER A 45 -25.67 -17.83 -8.86
N SER A 46 -25.00 -17.23 -9.83
CA SER A 46 -25.53 -17.04 -11.18
C SER A 46 -25.06 -18.17 -12.10
N PRO A 47 -25.94 -19.02 -12.64
CA PRO A 47 -25.53 -20.09 -13.56
C PRO A 47 -24.92 -19.58 -14.86
N SER A 48 -25.33 -18.38 -15.31
CA SER A 48 -24.81 -17.73 -16.51
C SER A 48 -24.60 -16.23 -16.23
N PRO A 49 -23.50 -15.86 -15.56
CA PRO A 49 -23.27 -14.48 -15.14
C PRO A 49 -23.00 -13.59 -16.34
N SER A 50 -23.57 -12.38 -16.32
CA SER A 50 -23.37 -11.38 -17.37
C SER A 50 -21.89 -10.97 -17.48
N LEU A 51 -21.48 -10.49 -18.66
CA LEU A 51 -20.10 -10.01 -18.88
C LEU A 51 -19.71 -8.93 -17.85
N LYS A 52 -20.62 -7.99 -17.57
CA LYS A 52 -20.40 -6.94 -16.56
C LYS A 52 -20.18 -7.53 -15.16
N LEU A 53 -20.96 -8.53 -14.77
CA LEU A 53 -20.79 -9.18 -13.47
C LEU A 53 -19.46 -9.93 -13.37
N LYS A 54 -19.05 -10.61 -14.45
CA LYS A 54 -17.72 -11.25 -14.55
C LYS A 54 -16.59 -10.23 -14.37
N GLN A 55 -16.65 -9.10 -15.06
CA GLN A 55 -15.64 -8.03 -14.96
C GLN A 55 -15.53 -7.46 -13.54
N ILE A 56 -16.67 -7.20 -12.87
CA ILE A 56 -16.66 -6.67 -11.50
C ILE A 56 -16.16 -7.74 -10.51
N ALA A 57 -16.56 -9.00 -10.66
CA ALA A 57 -16.05 -10.09 -9.84
C ALA A 57 -14.54 -10.25 -10.00
N GLU A 58 -14.04 -10.22 -11.24
CA GLU A 58 -12.62 -10.25 -11.56
C GLU A 58 -11.87 -9.07 -10.90
N PHE A 59 -12.44 -7.87 -10.91
CA PHE A 59 -11.89 -6.72 -10.20
C PHE A 59 -11.74 -6.95 -8.70
N PHE A 60 -12.79 -7.46 -8.04
CA PHE A 60 -12.70 -7.77 -6.62
C PHE A 60 -11.63 -8.82 -6.33
N MET A 61 -11.54 -9.85 -7.15
CA MET A 61 -10.63 -10.98 -6.98
C MET A 61 -9.16 -10.62 -7.24
N LYS A 62 -8.87 -9.86 -8.31
CA LYS A 62 -7.49 -9.54 -8.73
C LYS A 62 -6.92 -8.32 -8.00
N PHE A 63 -7.77 -7.33 -7.69
CA PHE A 63 -7.33 -6.03 -7.17
C PHE A 63 -7.76 -5.80 -5.72
N TYR A 64 -9.05 -5.69 -5.46
CA TYR A 64 -9.55 -5.17 -4.17
C TYR A 64 -9.21 -6.08 -3.00
N ILE A 65 -9.57 -7.37 -3.10
CA ILE A 65 -9.42 -8.33 -2.00
C ILE A 65 -7.96 -8.54 -1.61
N PRO A 66 -7.03 -8.80 -2.56
CA PRO A 66 -5.62 -8.95 -2.22
C PRO A 66 -5.02 -7.70 -1.58
N ASN A 67 -5.35 -6.51 -2.08
CA ASN A 67 -4.87 -5.25 -1.48
C ASN A 67 -5.43 -5.05 -0.07
N TRP A 68 -6.73 -5.31 0.13
CA TRP A 68 -7.35 -5.20 1.45
C TRP A 68 -6.68 -6.11 2.48
N PHE A 69 -6.48 -7.39 2.16
CA PHE A 69 -5.79 -8.33 3.05
C PHE A 69 -4.33 -7.93 3.32
N ASN A 70 -3.62 -7.46 2.29
CA ASN A 70 -2.23 -7.03 2.44
C ASN A 70 -2.12 -5.80 3.37
N ILE A 71 -3.02 -4.83 3.23
CA ILE A 71 -3.04 -3.65 4.11
C ILE A 71 -3.42 -4.04 5.54
N LYS A 72 -4.42 -4.91 5.73
CA LYS A 72 -4.84 -5.35 7.07
C LYS A 72 -3.77 -6.19 7.78
N SER A 73 -3.04 -7.03 7.05
CA SER A 73 -1.96 -7.86 7.62
C SER A 73 -0.69 -7.06 7.89
N LYS A 74 -0.39 -6.04 7.06
CA LYS A 74 0.82 -5.21 7.17
C LYS A 74 0.44 -3.75 7.32
N HIS A 75 -0.33 -3.43 8.36
CA HIS A 75 -0.91 -2.10 8.53
C HIS A 75 0.10 -1.05 9.00
N SER A 76 1.38 -1.38 9.22
CA SER A 76 2.36 -0.41 9.73
C SER A 76 2.69 0.67 8.68
N LEU A 77 2.92 1.91 9.14
CA LEU A 77 3.36 3.04 8.31
C LEU A 77 4.53 2.67 7.39
N LYS A 78 5.49 1.86 7.88
CA LYS A 78 6.64 1.42 7.09
C LYS A 78 6.26 0.66 5.82
N ASP A 79 5.09 0.03 5.78
CA ASP A 79 4.62 -0.75 4.63
C ASP A 79 3.79 0.11 3.65
N GLY A 80 3.53 1.38 3.97
CA GLY A 80 2.71 2.29 3.17
C GLY A 80 3.14 2.39 1.70
N ALA A 81 4.43 2.67 1.44
CA ALA A 81 4.94 2.77 0.07
C ALA A 81 4.77 1.46 -0.71
N LYS A 82 4.96 0.32 -0.03
CA LYS A 82 4.77 -1.01 -0.60
C LYS A 82 3.29 -1.26 -0.94
N HIS A 83 2.35 -0.77 -0.14
CA HIS A 83 0.92 -0.85 -0.45
C HIS A 83 0.53 -0.02 -1.67
N VAL A 84 1.10 1.18 -1.83
CA VAL A 84 0.89 1.99 -3.04
C VAL A 84 1.42 1.25 -4.26
N TRP A 85 2.63 0.72 -4.19
CA TRP A 85 3.20 -0.09 -5.28
C TRP A 85 2.36 -1.33 -5.61
N ASN A 86 1.87 -2.07 -4.61
CA ASN A 86 0.99 -3.22 -4.84
C ASN A 86 -0.31 -2.81 -5.54
N THR A 87 -0.86 -1.64 -5.19
CA THR A 87 -2.03 -1.07 -5.86
C THR A 87 -1.74 -0.80 -7.33
N ILE A 88 -0.64 -0.11 -7.64
CA ILE A 88 -0.17 0.16 -9.01
C ILE A 88 0.05 -1.14 -9.78
N SER A 89 0.82 -2.07 -9.21
CA SER A 89 1.15 -3.34 -9.86
C SER A 89 -0.10 -4.15 -10.21
N ARG A 90 -1.08 -4.16 -9.30
CA ARG A 90 -2.36 -4.88 -9.51
C ARG A 90 -3.32 -4.16 -10.43
N SER A 91 -3.24 -2.85 -10.65
CA SER A 91 -4.11 -2.18 -11.62
C SER A 91 -3.67 -2.41 -13.07
N ARG A 92 -2.45 -2.91 -13.31
CA ARG A 92 -1.88 -3.09 -14.66
C ARG A 92 -2.65 -4.03 -15.60
N TYR A 93 -3.48 -4.93 -15.08
CA TYR A 93 -4.28 -5.83 -15.93
C TYR A 93 -5.54 -5.15 -16.50
N LEU A 94 -5.92 -3.97 -15.98
CA LEU A 94 -7.11 -3.26 -16.43
C LEU A 94 -6.97 -2.79 -17.88
N SER A 95 -8.11 -2.63 -18.57
CA SER A 95 -8.13 -1.95 -19.87
C SER A 95 -7.65 -0.50 -19.73
N GLN A 96 -7.15 0.09 -20.82
CA GLN A 96 -6.56 1.44 -20.78
C GLN A 96 -7.53 2.49 -20.18
N ASP A 97 -8.79 2.50 -20.61
CA ASP A 97 -9.81 3.45 -20.08
C ASP A 97 -10.01 3.33 -18.56
N LEU A 98 -10.02 2.11 -18.04
CA LEU A 98 -10.12 1.86 -16.60
C LEU A 98 -8.81 2.20 -15.89
N LYS A 99 -7.67 1.86 -16.49
CA LYS A 99 -6.35 2.17 -15.96
C LYS A 99 -6.18 3.67 -15.80
N ASP A 100 -6.57 4.49 -16.78
CA ASP A 100 -6.45 5.96 -16.70
C ASP A 100 -7.27 6.54 -15.54
N ALA A 101 -8.50 6.06 -15.36
CA ALA A 101 -9.34 6.47 -14.22
C ALA A 101 -8.73 6.03 -12.87
N PHE A 102 -8.22 4.80 -12.78
CA PHE A 102 -7.61 4.27 -11.57
C PHE A 102 -6.30 4.96 -11.24
N ASP A 103 -5.45 5.20 -12.22
CA ASP A 103 -4.16 5.87 -12.06
C ASP A 103 -4.38 7.32 -11.57
N GLY A 104 -5.43 7.99 -12.05
CA GLY A 104 -5.88 9.27 -11.49
C GLY A 104 -6.23 9.18 -10.00
N VAL A 105 -7.02 8.18 -9.59
CA VAL A 105 -7.38 7.96 -8.17
C VAL A 105 -6.15 7.61 -7.32
N ILE A 106 -5.24 6.78 -7.84
CA ILE A 106 -4.01 6.39 -7.15
C ILE A 106 -3.13 7.63 -6.94
N CYS A 107 -2.96 8.49 -7.95
CA CYS A 107 -2.21 9.74 -7.85
C CYS A 107 -2.74 10.65 -6.74
N LEU A 108 -4.07 10.81 -6.62
CA LEU A 108 -4.67 11.64 -5.57
C LEU A 108 -4.46 11.09 -4.16
N ASN A 109 -4.22 9.78 -4.03
CA ASN A 109 -4.08 9.08 -2.75
C ASN A 109 -2.64 8.59 -2.49
N SER A 110 -1.66 9.09 -3.24
CA SER A 110 -0.29 8.55 -3.26
C SER A 110 0.62 9.08 -2.13
N PHE A 111 0.07 9.69 -1.10
CA PHE A 111 0.86 10.25 0.02
C PHE A 111 1.79 9.23 0.69
N PHE A 112 1.40 7.95 0.73
CA PHE A 112 2.26 6.88 1.25
C PHE A 112 3.43 6.51 0.35
N ALA A 113 3.46 6.99 -0.90
CA ALA A 113 4.59 6.87 -1.82
C ALA A 113 5.62 7.99 -1.66
N HIS A 114 5.44 8.92 -0.72
CA HIS A 114 6.45 9.94 -0.46
C HIS A 114 7.82 9.32 -0.12
N THR A 115 8.88 10.06 -0.49
CA THR A 115 10.28 9.74 -0.20
C THR A 115 10.47 9.30 1.24
N GLU A 116 9.84 9.99 2.20
CA GLU A 116 9.98 9.70 3.63
C GLU A 116 9.48 8.28 3.97
N ASN A 117 8.34 7.85 3.42
CA ASN A 117 7.78 6.51 3.64
C ASN A 117 8.59 5.42 2.93
N ILE A 118 9.12 5.70 1.74
CA ILE A 118 10.02 4.77 1.04
C ILE A 118 11.30 4.55 1.87
N LEU A 119 11.90 5.63 2.39
CA LEU A 119 13.10 5.55 3.23
C LEU A 119 12.83 4.75 4.52
N LEU A 120 11.67 4.93 5.16
CA LEU A 120 11.26 4.14 6.32
C LEU A 120 11.19 2.64 5.99
N HIS A 121 10.58 2.27 4.86
CA HIS A 121 10.55 0.87 4.43
C HIS A 121 11.96 0.34 4.17
N MET A 122 12.80 1.12 3.50
CA MET A 122 14.16 0.72 3.16
C MET A 122 15.05 0.51 4.40
N LEU A 123 14.88 1.30 5.46
CA LEU A 123 15.60 1.11 6.73
C LEU A 123 15.27 -0.23 7.41
N MET A 124 14.04 -0.74 7.23
CA MET A 124 13.59 -2.02 7.78
C MET A 124 13.88 -3.20 6.87
N TYR A 125 14.43 -2.95 5.68
CA TYR A 125 14.56 -3.97 4.67
C TYR A 125 15.63 -5.01 5.05
N GLU A 126 15.43 -6.26 4.67
CA GLU A 126 16.30 -7.38 5.06
C GLU A 126 17.72 -7.24 4.51
N ARG A 127 17.85 -6.68 3.30
CA ARG A 127 19.14 -6.56 2.61
C ARG A 127 19.97 -5.37 3.16
N PRO A 128 21.19 -5.60 3.68
CA PRO A 128 22.00 -4.54 4.30
C PRO A 128 22.29 -3.33 3.42
N TYR A 129 22.55 -3.54 2.12
CA TYR A 129 22.85 -2.44 1.20
C TYR A 129 21.67 -1.48 1.00
N ILE A 130 20.43 -1.98 1.11
CA ILE A 130 19.22 -1.14 1.01
C ILE A 130 19.07 -0.26 2.25
N ARG A 131 19.34 -0.82 3.44
CA ARG A 131 19.35 -0.06 4.70
C ARG A 131 20.43 1.02 4.70
N GLU A 132 21.62 0.68 4.24
CA GLU A 132 22.71 1.64 4.08
C GLU A 132 22.32 2.78 3.14
N LEU A 133 21.74 2.47 1.98
CA LEU A 133 21.33 3.47 1.01
C LEU A 133 20.29 4.43 1.61
N ALA A 134 19.32 3.92 2.38
CA ALA A 134 18.38 4.74 3.11
C ALA A 134 19.05 5.63 4.16
N ALA A 135 19.96 5.05 4.96
CA ALA A 135 20.71 5.79 5.98
C ALA A 135 21.51 6.94 5.36
N ARG A 136 22.22 6.72 4.25
CA ARG A 136 22.95 7.78 3.52
C ARG A 136 22.02 8.90 3.06
N ARG A 137 20.83 8.55 2.54
CA ARG A 137 19.81 9.53 2.10
C ARG A 137 19.19 10.33 3.25
N ILE A 138 19.15 9.78 4.47
CA ILE A 138 18.67 10.47 5.66
C ILE A 138 19.76 11.37 6.27
N ILE A 139 21.02 10.92 6.27
CA ILE A 139 22.15 11.69 6.81
C ILE A 139 22.36 12.98 6.02
N LYS A 140 22.37 12.90 4.67
CA LYS A 140 22.65 14.04 3.79
C LYS A 140 21.84 15.31 4.14
N PRO A 141 20.49 15.28 4.21
CA PRO A 141 19.72 16.48 4.54
C PRO A 141 19.85 16.93 6.00
N ARG A 142 20.17 16.03 6.93
CA ARG A 142 20.41 16.41 8.34
C ARG A 142 21.71 17.19 8.54
N GLU A 143 22.70 16.94 7.68
CA GLU A 143 23.99 17.65 7.70
C GLU A 143 23.97 18.90 6.82
N SER A 144 23.09 18.92 5.81
CA SER A 144 22.98 20.03 4.85
C SER A 144 21.98 21.11 5.27
N SER A 145 21.25 20.93 6.38
CA SER A 145 20.24 21.90 6.81
C SER A 145 20.91 23.20 7.30
N SER A 146 20.97 24.21 6.42
CA SER A 146 21.12 25.60 6.84
C SER A 146 19.85 26.03 7.60
N ASN A 147 19.94 27.03 8.49
CA ASN A 147 18.86 27.51 9.37
C ASN A 147 17.58 28.04 8.68
N VAL A 148 17.36 27.74 7.40
CA VAL A 148 16.21 28.19 6.61
C VAL A 148 14.98 27.34 6.96
N LYS A 149 14.12 27.90 7.79
CA LYS A 149 12.82 27.33 8.19
C LYS A 149 11.77 27.46 7.08
N SER A 150 11.96 26.82 5.92
CA SER A 150 10.86 26.67 4.97
C SER A 150 9.94 25.53 5.40
N VAL A 151 8.63 25.76 5.36
CA VAL A 151 7.62 24.72 5.66
C VAL A 151 7.63 23.70 4.52
N ARG A 152 7.73 22.41 4.87
CA ARG A 152 7.64 21.32 3.89
C ARG A 152 6.22 21.26 3.32
N VAL A 153 6.09 21.35 2.00
CA VAL A 153 4.80 21.15 1.33
C VAL A 153 4.59 19.65 1.10
N PHE A 154 3.47 19.13 1.58
CA PHE A 154 3.11 17.71 1.45
C PHE A 154 2.11 17.53 0.30
N LEU A 155 2.63 17.30 -0.91
CA LEU A 155 1.84 17.09 -2.13
C LEU A 155 2.02 15.66 -2.63
N PRO A 156 0.97 15.02 -3.19
CA PRO A 156 1.10 13.70 -3.79
C PRO A 156 2.27 13.65 -4.77
N PRO A 157 3.20 12.69 -4.64
CA PRO A 157 4.34 12.61 -5.55
C PRO A 157 3.91 12.22 -6.96
N LYS A 158 4.72 12.62 -7.95
CA LYS A 158 4.60 12.09 -9.31
C LYS A 158 5.00 10.62 -9.32
N LEU A 159 4.04 9.75 -9.62
CA LEU A 159 4.22 8.30 -9.61
C LEU A 159 4.74 7.77 -10.94
N ASN A 160 5.59 6.74 -10.84
CA ASN A 160 5.97 5.87 -11.95
C ASN A 160 5.11 4.60 -11.93
N PHE A 161 4.12 4.52 -12.84
CA PHE A 161 3.20 3.38 -12.92
C PHE A 161 3.85 2.11 -13.47
N GLU A 162 5.02 2.22 -14.10
CA GLU A 162 5.79 1.11 -14.66
C GLU A 162 6.84 0.55 -13.66
N ALA A 163 6.92 1.11 -12.44
CA ALA A 163 7.86 0.72 -11.40
C ALA A 163 7.82 -0.80 -11.07
N THR A 164 8.95 -1.49 -11.15
CA THR A 164 8.99 -2.94 -10.86
C THR A 164 9.09 -3.22 -9.36
N ASP A 165 9.44 -2.21 -8.57
CA ASP A 165 9.60 -2.27 -7.12
C ASP A 165 9.08 -0.97 -6.47
N TYR A 166 8.66 -1.04 -5.20
CA TYR A 166 8.24 0.12 -4.41
C TYR A 166 9.30 1.22 -4.32
N LYS A 167 10.58 0.89 -4.51
CA LYS A 167 11.69 1.87 -4.52
C LYS A 167 11.71 2.75 -5.78
N GLU A 168 11.04 2.30 -6.85
CA GLU A 168 11.05 2.93 -8.17
C GLU A 168 9.76 3.71 -8.46
N ILE A 169 8.79 3.70 -7.52
CA ILE A 169 7.50 4.39 -7.69
C ILE A 169 7.65 5.92 -7.76
N ILE A 170 8.76 6.46 -7.26
CA ILE A 170 9.15 7.85 -7.44
C ILE A 170 10.64 7.89 -7.78
N ASP A 171 11.04 8.95 -8.48
CA ASP A 171 12.46 9.21 -8.70
C ASP A 171 13.11 9.84 -7.45
N LEU A 172 13.74 8.99 -6.64
CA LEU A 172 14.46 9.40 -5.43
C LEU A 172 15.70 10.28 -5.71
N SER A 173 16.12 10.41 -6.98
CA SER A 173 17.29 11.22 -7.35
C SER A 173 16.94 12.67 -7.66
N SER A 174 15.75 12.94 -8.21
CA SER A 174 15.28 14.29 -8.54
C SER A 174 14.55 15.00 -7.40
N ILE A 175 14.13 14.28 -6.35
CA ILE A 175 13.41 14.85 -5.22
C ILE A 175 14.38 15.29 -4.12
N ILE A 176 14.15 16.50 -3.58
CA ILE A 176 14.84 16.98 -2.37
C ILE A 176 14.51 16.02 -1.22
N SER A 177 15.47 15.18 -0.86
CA SER A 177 15.32 14.23 0.24
C SER A 177 15.30 14.99 1.56
N THR A 178 14.20 14.91 2.31
CA THR A 178 14.11 15.37 3.70
C THR A 178 14.26 14.19 4.65
N SER A 179 14.74 14.44 5.87
CA SER A 179 14.70 13.41 6.91
C SER A 179 13.22 13.19 7.31
N PRO A 180 12.73 11.93 7.31
CA PRO A 180 11.40 11.62 7.82
C PRO A 180 11.18 12.21 9.22
N PRO A 181 10.06 12.92 9.48
CA PRO A 181 9.75 13.50 10.78
C PRO A 181 9.73 12.48 11.91
N ILE A 182 9.23 11.26 11.65
CA ILE A 182 9.18 10.18 12.64
C ILE A 182 10.56 9.73 13.13
N LEU A 183 11.64 10.12 12.43
CA LEU A 183 13.01 9.82 12.82
C LEU A 183 13.67 10.99 13.58
N CYS A 184 12.96 12.09 13.88
CA CYS A 184 13.55 13.30 14.47
C CYS A 184 14.31 13.04 15.78
N ASP A 185 13.78 12.15 16.61
CA ASP A 185 14.36 11.83 17.92
C ASP A 185 15.51 10.82 17.84
N ILE A 186 15.72 10.21 16.67
CA ILE A 186 16.81 9.27 16.43
C ILE A 186 18.06 10.04 16.01
N SER A 187 19.13 9.93 16.78
CA SER A 187 20.41 10.58 16.49
C SER A 187 20.98 10.17 15.12
N THR A 188 21.61 11.13 14.43
CA THR A 188 22.36 10.89 13.18
C THR A 188 23.46 9.82 13.37
N ALA A 189 23.99 9.65 14.58
CA ALA A 189 24.99 8.63 14.90
C ALA A 189 24.48 7.19 14.65
N VAL A 190 23.20 6.92 14.89
CA VAL A 190 22.59 5.61 14.63
C VAL A 190 22.66 5.29 13.14
N PHE A 191 22.28 6.24 12.28
CA PHE A 191 22.37 6.06 10.83
C PHE A 191 23.81 5.89 10.34
N ARG A 192 24.77 6.62 10.92
CA ARG A 192 26.20 6.44 10.62
C ARG A 192 26.68 5.03 10.96
N SER A 193 26.18 4.42 12.05
CA SER A 193 26.51 3.03 12.41
C SER A 193 25.96 2.02 11.39
N ILE A 194 24.79 2.27 10.79
CA ILE A 194 24.25 1.44 9.71
C ILE A 194 25.17 1.51 8.48
N VAL A 195 25.66 2.70 8.14
CA VAL A 195 26.54 2.89 6.98
C VAL A 195 27.89 2.22 7.19
N ARG A 196 28.53 2.47 8.34
CA ARG A 196 29.89 2.01 8.65
C ARG A 196 29.93 0.54 9.04
N ASP A 197 29.10 0.14 10.00
CA ASP A 197 29.20 -1.16 10.69
C ASP A 197 28.19 -2.19 10.13
N LYS A 198 27.36 -1.79 9.16
CA LYS A 198 26.20 -2.58 8.65
C LYS A 198 25.24 -3.07 9.74
N LYS A 199 25.32 -2.47 10.93
CA LYS A 199 24.48 -2.79 12.08
C LYS A 199 23.03 -2.51 11.73
N ASN A 200 22.15 -3.45 12.05
CA ASN A 200 20.71 -3.21 12.03
C ASN A 200 20.27 -2.93 13.47
N PRO A 201 20.01 -1.66 13.84
CA PRO A 201 19.51 -1.37 15.17
C PRO A 201 18.14 -2.02 15.35
N LYS A 202 17.79 -2.33 16.59
CA LYS A 202 16.42 -2.71 16.91
C LYS A 202 15.57 -1.45 16.81
N TRP A 203 14.68 -1.40 15.83
CA TRP A 203 13.85 -0.24 15.60
C TRP A 203 12.62 -0.30 16.49
N ASP A 204 12.48 0.68 17.37
CA ASP A 204 11.29 0.90 18.19
C ASP A 204 10.60 2.17 17.68
N PHE A 205 9.84 2.02 16.60
CA PHE A 205 9.06 3.14 16.07
C PHE A 205 7.68 3.15 16.70
N VAL A 206 7.13 4.35 16.88
CA VAL A 206 5.72 4.50 17.16
C VAL A 206 4.92 3.80 16.05
N HIS A 207 4.12 2.82 16.45
CA HIS A 207 3.33 2.00 15.54
C HIS A 207 2.12 2.77 15.02
N PHE A 208 2.34 3.62 14.02
CA PHE A 208 1.25 4.26 13.29
C PHE A 208 0.70 3.32 12.21
N PRO A 209 -0.62 3.13 12.12
CA PRO A 209 -1.22 2.42 11.01
C PRO A 209 -1.20 3.27 9.74
N CYS A 210 -0.82 2.69 8.59
CA CYS A 210 -0.95 3.31 7.26
C CYS A 210 -2.42 3.40 6.82
N HIS A 211 -3.31 2.61 7.41
CA HIS A 211 -4.73 2.67 7.15
C HIS A 211 -5.52 2.53 8.44
N THR A 212 -6.25 3.57 8.82
CA THR A 212 -7.16 3.54 9.97
C THR A 212 -8.58 3.22 9.53
N GLN A 213 -9.36 2.63 10.43
CA GLN A 213 -10.80 2.44 10.22
C GLN A 213 -11.54 3.78 10.05
N ALA A 214 -11.02 4.88 10.60
CA ALA A 214 -11.55 6.22 10.39
C ALA A 214 -11.37 6.67 8.92
N VAL A 215 -10.19 6.44 8.33
CA VAL A 215 -9.97 6.70 6.89
C VAL A 215 -10.89 5.83 6.04
N GLU A 216 -11.10 4.56 6.40
CA GLU A 216 -12.10 3.72 5.73
C GLU A 216 -13.51 4.32 5.80
N ARG A 217 -13.88 5.00 6.89
CA ARG A 217 -15.21 5.64 7.05
C ARG A 217 -15.33 6.93 6.24
N CYS A 218 -14.28 7.75 6.17
CA CYS A 218 -14.34 9.06 5.49
C CYS A 218 -14.37 8.94 3.96
N VAL A 219 -13.83 7.86 3.40
CA VAL A 219 -13.91 7.56 1.95
C VAL A 219 -15.24 6.86 1.59
N ASN A 220 -16.06 6.46 2.59
CA ASN A 220 -17.25 5.61 2.46
C ASN A 220 -18.59 6.34 2.62
#